data_AF-A0A139RE89-F1
#
_entry.id   AF-A0A139RE89-F1
#
_cell.length_a   1.000
_cell.length_b   1.000
_cell.length_c   1.000
_cell.angle_alpha   90.00
_cell.angle_beta   90.00
_cell.angle_gamma   90.00
#
_symmetry.space_group_name_H-M   'P 1'
#
loop_
_entity.id
_entity.type
_entity.pdbx_description
1 polymer ?
#
loop_
_entity_poly.entity_id
_entity_poly.type
_entity_poly.pdbx_seq_one_letter_code
_entity_poly.pdbx_strand_id
1 'polypeptide(L)'
;MKLHLTNLYGMAGDSTVILAQNAVQKISMTLGFREVGIYFYNIAADTPSEMNKRLDGIMASISFGDILVFQSPTWNGFEFDRLFLDKLKDLRVKIVCFIHDVPPLMFESNYYLMKEYISMYNLSDVLVVPSERMKERLIQEGLTTEKILIQGMWDHPHDLSLYTPAFKKEIFFAGSLERFPDLQNWSQDTPLRVFSNQGVANE
;
A
#
# COMPACT_ATOMS: atom_id res chain seq x y z
N MET A 1 -25.67 3.16 0.27
CA MET A 1 -24.32 2.91 0.77
C MET A 1 -23.60 2.02 -0.22
N LYS A 2 -22.58 2.55 -0.88
CA LYS A 2 -21.69 1.84 -1.80
C LYS A 2 -20.35 1.56 -1.09
N LEU A 3 -19.65 0.54 -1.55
CA LEU A 3 -18.30 0.21 -1.13
C LEU A 3 -17.33 0.69 -2.20
N HIS A 4 -16.33 1.47 -1.79
CA HIS A 4 -15.28 1.98 -2.65
C HIS A 4 -13.92 1.50 -2.17
N LEU A 5 -12.96 1.33 -3.08
CA LEU A 5 -11.57 1.00 -2.77
C LEU A 5 -10.64 1.88 -3.61
N THR A 6 -9.68 2.55 -2.99
CA THR A 6 -8.66 3.30 -3.74
C THR A 6 -7.69 2.36 -4.43
N ASN A 7 -7.21 2.68 -5.62
CA ASN A 7 -6.25 1.85 -6.33
C ASN A 7 -5.22 2.72 -7.07
N LEU A 8 -3.93 2.48 -6.83
CA LEU A 8 -2.83 3.26 -7.39
C LEU A 8 -2.40 2.78 -8.78
N TYR A 9 -2.11 3.75 -9.66
CA TYR A 9 -1.57 3.57 -11.01
C TYR A 9 -0.42 4.54 -11.28
N GLY A 10 0.28 4.37 -12.42
CA GLY A 10 1.26 5.36 -12.91
C GLY A 10 2.69 5.20 -12.39
N MET A 11 2.96 4.19 -11.57
CA MET A 11 4.33 3.75 -11.26
C MET A 11 4.86 2.78 -12.32
N ALA A 12 6.16 2.46 -12.24
CA ALA A 12 6.76 1.39 -13.06
C ALA A 12 5.97 0.07 -12.88
N GLY A 13 5.76 -0.65 -13.99
CA GLY A 13 4.86 -1.81 -14.04
C GLY A 13 5.28 -2.98 -13.14
N ASP A 14 6.54 -3.02 -12.75
CA ASP A 14 7.18 -3.97 -11.85
C ASP A 14 7.22 -3.52 -10.38
N SER A 15 6.65 -2.34 -10.06
CA SER A 15 6.58 -1.84 -8.70
C SER A 15 5.67 -2.73 -7.85
N THR A 16 6.23 -3.31 -6.79
CA THR A 16 5.48 -4.17 -5.86
C THR A 16 4.34 -3.43 -5.16
N VAL A 17 4.44 -2.10 -5.06
CA VAL A 17 3.39 -1.23 -4.51
C VAL A 17 2.11 -1.33 -5.35
N ILE A 18 2.21 -1.08 -6.66
CA ILE A 18 1.02 -1.12 -7.53
C ILE A 18 0.52 -2.55 -7.68
N LEU A 19 1.41 -3.55 -7.74
CA LEU A 19 1.02 -4.95 -7.82
C LEU A 19 0.18 -5.38 -6.61
N ALA A 20 0.57 -4.98 -5.40
CA ALA A 20 -0.18 -5.26 -4.19
C ALA A 20 -1.56 -4.56 -4.19
N GLN A 21 -1.62 -3.26 -4.49
CA GLN A 21 -2.89 -2.53 -4.52
C GLN A 21 -3.84 -3.04 -5.61
N ASN A 22 -3.31 -3.33 -6.80
CA ASN A 22 -4.10 -3.86 -7.92
C ASN A 22 -4.59 -5.30 -7.63
N ALA A 23 -3.83 -6.12 -6.91
CA ALA A 23 -4.28 -7.45 -6.50
C ALA A 23 -5.46 -7.39 -5.53
N VAL A 24 -5.41 -6.49 -4.53
CA VAL A 24 -6.54 -6.24 -3.62
C VAL A 24 -7.75 -5.72 -4.40
N GLN A 25 -7.54 -4.81 -5.35
CA GLN A 25 -8.60 -4.30 -6.22
C GLN A 25 -9.25 -5.41 -7.05
N LYS A 26 -8.47 -6.32 -7.63
CA LYS A 26 -8.99 -7.46 -8.41
C LYS A 26 -9.91 -8.34 -7.56
N ILE A 27 -9.53 -8.64 -6.32
CA ILE A 27 -10.38 -9.39 -5.38
C ILE A 27 -11.64 -8.57 -5.05
N SER A 28 -11.47 -7.29 -4.73
CA SER A 28 -12.55 -6.42 -4.25
C SER A 28 -13.62 -6.18 -5.30
N MET A 29 -13.25 -6.14 -6.59
CA MET A 29 -14.19 -6.10 -7.71
C MET A 29 -15.14 -7.30 -7.71
N THR A 30 -14.66 -8.50 -7.37
CA THR A 30 -15.50 -9.71 -7.26
C THR A 30 -16.51 -9.62 -6.11
N LEU A 31 -16.22 -8.75 -5.13
CA LEU A 31 -17.07 -8.48 -3.97
C LEU A 31 -17.98 -7.26 -4.17
N GLY A 32 -17.99 -6.65 -5.36
CA GLY A 32 -18.85 -5.51 -5.70
C GLY A 32 -18.33 -4.14 -5.26
N PHE A 33 -17.05 -4.02 -4.90
CA PHE A 33 -16.42 -2.73 -4.64
C PHE A 33 -16.30 -1.92 -5.93
N ARG A 34 -16.40 -0.60 -5.79
CA ARG A 34 -16.15 0.37 -6.86
C ARG A 34 -14.77 0.93 -6.72
N GLU A 35 -14.06 1.01 -7.83
CA GLU A 35 -12.71 1.55 -7.83
C GLU A 35 -12.70 3.07 -7.69
N VAL A 36 -11.75 3.58 -6.92
CA VAL A 36 -11.33 4.98 -6.89
C VAL A 36 -9.88 5.04 -7.35
N GLY A 37 -9.70 5.22 -8.67
CA GLY A 37 -8.37 5.24 -9.28
C GLY A 37 -7.59 6.49 -8.89
N ILE A 38 -6.34 6.29 -8.47
CA ILE A 38 -5.40 7.36 -8.11
C ILE A 38 -4.15 7.17 -8.97
N TYR A 39 -3.71 8.25 -9.64
CA TYR A 39 -2.48 8.23 -10.43
C TYR A 39 -1.31 8.74 -9.59
N PHE A 40 -0.16 8.09 -9.69
CA PHE A 40 1.09 8.53 -9.07
C PHE A 40 1.72 9.65 -9.88
N TYR A 41 1.95 10.80 -9.25
CA TYR A 41 2.53 11.98 -9.89
C TYR A 41 3.23 12.88 -8.89
N ASN A 42 4.03 13.83 -9.39
CA ASN A 42 4.63 14.85 -8.55
C ASN A 42 3.58 15.90 -8.14
N ILE A 43 3.14 15.87 -6.88
CA ILE A 43 2.12 16.78 -6.36
C ILE A 43 2.52 18.25 -6.41
N ALA A 44 3.82 18.57 -6.43
CA ALA A 44 4.30 19.94 -6.54
C ALA A 44 3.97 20.60 -7.89
N ALA A 45 3.50 19.81 -8.87
CA ALA A 45 3.00 20.32 -10.13
C ALA A 45 1.60 20.95 -10.03
N ASP A 46 0.82 20.61 -8.99
CA ASP A 46 -0.50 21.18 -8.78
C ASP A 46 -0.44 22.37 -7.80
N THR A 47 -1.13 23.46 -8.13
CA THR A 47 -1.52 24.46 -7.12
C THR A 47 -2.55 23.87 -6.15
N PRO A 48 -2.76 24.47 -4.96
CA PRO A 48 -3.78 23.99 -4.02
C PRO A 48 -5.19 23.90 -4.62
N SER A 49 -5.55 24.78 -5.56
CA SER A 49 -6.85 24.73 -6.24
C SER A 49 -6.95 23.58 -7.24
N GLU A 50 -5.87 23.31 -7.99
CA GLU A 50 -5.81 22.20 -8.95
C GLU A 50 -5.86 20.85 -8.23
N MET A 51 -5.10 20.71 -7.13
CA MET A 51 -5.15 19.53 -6.27
C MET A 51 -6.57 19.26 -5.78
N ASN A 52 -7.27 20.30 -5.28
CA ASN A 52 -8.64 20.17 -4.82
C ASN A 52 -9.60 19.70 -5.93
N LYS A 53 -9.53 20.31 -7.12
CA LYS A 53 -10.36 19.92 -8.26
C LYS A 53 -10.05 18.50 -8.76
N ARG A 54 -8.77 18.10 -8.73
CA ARG A 54 -8.36 16.73 -9.07
C ARG A 54 -8.99 15.72 -8.10
N LEU A 55 -8.94 16.00 -6.80
CA LEU A 55 -9.58 15.16 -5.79
C LEU A 55 -11.11 15.14 -5.95
N ASP A 56 -11.74 16.26 -6.30
CA ASP A 56 -13.18 16.29 -6.63
C ASP A 56 -13.51 15.35 -7.80
N GLY A 57 -12.65 15.30 -8.82
CA GLY A 57 -12.77 14.35 -9.93
C GLY A 57 -12.59 12.89 -9.51
N ILE A 58 -11.56 12.60 -8.72
CA ILE A 58 -11.30 11.24 -8.16
C ILE A 58 -12.50 10.77 -7.31
N MET A 59 -13.08 11.68 -6.52
CA MET A 59 -14.16 11.40 -5.59
C MET A 59 -15.56 11.52 -6.21
N ALA A 60 -15.68 11.81 -7.50
CA ALA A 60 -16.96 12.19 -8.13
C ALA A 60 -18.10 11.15 -7.97
N SER A 61 -17.76 9.87 -7.76
CA SER A 61 -18.75 8.79 -7.60
C SER A 61 -19.12 8.49 -6.13
N ILE A 62 -18.42 9.11 -5.18
CA ILE A 62 -18.56 8.90 -3.74
C ILE A 62 -19.68 9.79 -3.21
N SER A 63 -20.58 9.20 -2.42
CA SER A 63 -21.75 9.90 -1.86
C SER A 63 -21.70 9.92 -0.32
N PHE A 64 -22.51 10.81 0.28
CA PHE A 64 -22.63 10.89 1.74
C PHE A 64 -22.95 9.52 2.37
N GLY A 65 -22.16 9.14 3.38
CA GLY A 65 -22.34 7.89 4.12
C GLY A 65 -21.96 6.60 3.37
N ASP A 66 -21.30 6.69 2.22
CA ASP A 66 -20.64 5.54 1.61
C ASP A 66 -19.46 5.05 2.48
N ILE A 67 -18.92 3.87 2.15
CA ILE A 67 -17.72 3.32 2.77
C ILE A 67 -16.59 3.38 1.74
N LEU A 68 -15.41 3.86 2.16
CA LEU A 68 -14.20 3.80 1.36
C LEU A 68 -13.10 3.06 2.11
N VAL A 69 -12.52 2.07 1.44
CA VAL A 69 -11.27 1.44 1.85
C VAL A 69 -10.12 2.20 1.18
N PHE A 70 -9.28 2.80 2.01
CA PHE A 70 -8.10 3.55 1.59
C PHE A 70 -6.87 2.67 1.69
N GLN A 71 -6.30 2.29 0.54
CA GLN A 71 -5.02 1.58 0.46
C GLN A 71 -3.88 2.57 0.71
N SER A 72 -3.34 2.58 1.93
CA SER A 72 -2.34 3.55 2.39
C SER A 72 -0.91 3.04 2.19
N PRO A 73 0.02 3.87 1.67
CA PRO A 73 -0.19 5.23 1.17
C PRO A 73 -0.50 5.26 -0.35
N THR A 74 -0.87 6.44 -0.88
CA THR A 74 -0.94 6.63 -2.34
C THR A 74 0.43 6.85 -2.99
N TRP A 75 1.47 7.07 -2.17
CA TRP A 75 2.80 7.47 -2.58
C TRP A 75 2.89 8.85 -3.25
N ASN A 76 1.80 9.62 -3.33
CA ASN A 76 1.83 11.01 -3.79
C ASN A 76 2.32 11.99 -2.70
N GLY A 77 2.68 11.51 -1.51
CA GLY A 77 3.12 12.34 -0.39
C GLY A 77 2.03 12.48 0.68
N PHE A 78 2.45 12.88 1.88
CA PHE A 78 1.57 12.98 3.05
C PHE A 78 0.43 13.98 2.79
N GLU A 79 0.73 15.10 2.13
CA GLU A 79 -0.21 16.17 1.85
C GLU A 79 -1.39 15.70 0.99
N PHE A 80 -1.12 14.81 0.02
CA PHE A 80 -2.15 14.22 -0.83
C PHE A 80 -3.07 13.30 -0.01
N ASP A 81 -2.48 12.34 0.71
CA ASP A 81 -3.23 11.38 1.53
C ASP A 81 -4.09 12.09 2.57
N ARG A 82 -3.51 13.12 3.22
CA ARG A 82 -4.20 13.90 4.23
C ARG A 82 -5.40 14.65 3.66
N LEU A 83 -5.20 15.40 2.58
CA LEU A 83 -6.27 16.18 1.96
C LEU A 83 -7.39 15.28 1.43
N PHE A 84 -7.04 14.13 0.85
CA PHE A 84 -8.02 13.16 0.38
C PHE A 84 -8.90 12.63 1.53
N LEU A 85 -8.29 12.24 2.66
CA LEU A 85 -9.04 11.77 3.82
C LEU A 85 -9.89 12.86 4.47
N ASP A 86 -9.39 14.09 4.57
CA ASP A 86 -10.16 15.22 5.11
C ASP A 86 -11.44 15.46 4.27
N LYS A 87 -11.34 15.46 2.94
CA LYS A 87 -12.52 15.60 2.05
C LYS A 87 -13.53 14.45 2.21
N LEU A 88 -13.05 13.24 2.48
CA LEU A 88 -13.93 12.10 2.76
C LEU A 88 -14.68 12.27 4.10
N LYS A 89 -14.03 12.86 5.12
CA LYS A 89 -14.68 13.19 6.39
C LYS A 89 -15.78 14.25 6.21
N ASP A 90 -15.56 15.25 5.35
CA ASP A 90 -16.59 16.25 5.03
C ASP A 90 -17.86 15.61 4.42
N LEU A 91 -17.67 14.58 3.59
CA LEU A 91 -18.76 13.76 3.04
C LEU A 91 -19.32 12.71 4.02
N ARG A 92 -18.86 12.70 5.28
CA ARG A 92 -19.26 11.71 6.30
C ARG A 92 -19.10 10.26 5.82
N VAL A 93 -18.12 10.01 4.95
CA VAL A 93 -17.77 8.67 4.49
C VAL A 93 -17.19 7.89 5.66
N LYS A 94 -17.50 6.60 5.72
CA LYS A 94 -16.86 5.66 6.64
C LYS A 94 -15.55 5.19 6.05
N ILE A 95 -14.46 5.42 6.76
CA ILE A 95 -13.11 5.18 6.24
C ILE A 95 -12.54 3.93 6.88
N VAL A 96 -12.16 2.96 6.04
CA VAL A 96 -11.31 1.83 6.43
C VAL A 96 -9.92 2.12 5.87
N CYS A 97 -8.94 2.42 6.71
CA CYS A 97 -7.57 2.59 6.25
C CYS A 97 -6.88 1.23 6.24
N PHE A 98 -6.48 0.75 5.07
CA PHE A 98 -5.74 -0.49 4.87
C PHE A 98 -4.26 -0.16 4.64
N ILE A 99 -3.44 -0.37 5.67
CA ILE A 99 -2.02 -0.06 5.66
C ILE A 99 -1.25 -1.13 4.88
N HIS A 100 -0.69 -0.74 3.74
CA HIS A 100 0.31 -1.53 3.02
C HIS A 100 1.71 -1.20 3.55
N ASP A 101 1.98 0.09 3.77
CA ASP A 101 3.27 0.60 4.21
C ASP A 101 3.09 1.77 5.19
N VAL A 102 4.09 2.02 6.03
CA VAL A 102 4.14 3.16 6.95
C VAL A 102 5.43 3.95 6.66
N PRO A 103 5.41 4.94 5.73
CA PRO A 103 6.62 5.62 5.28
C PRO A 103 7.53 6.18 6.40
N PRO A 104 7.01 6.76 7.50
CA PRO A 104 7.84 7.20 8.63
C PRO A 104 8.61 6.08 9.36
N LEU A 105 8.15 4.83 9.26
CA LEU A 105 8.82 3.66 9.85
C LEU A 105 9.71 2.92 8.84
N MET A 106 9.51 3.14 7.54
CA MET A 106 10.34 2.55 6.48
C MET A 106 11.66 3.30 6.30
N PHE A 107 11.63 4.63 6.45
CA PHE A 107 12.78 5.49 6.23
C PHE A 107 12.99 6.38 7.45
N GLU A 108 14.15 6.26 8.10
CA GLU A 108 14.49 7.04 9.29
C GLU A 108 14.36 8.55 9.05
N SER A 109 14.75 9.01 7.85
CA SER A 109 14.63 10.41 7.43
C SER A 109 13.19 10.93 7.43
N ASN A 110 12.18 10.04 7.42
CA ASN A 110 10.77 10.39 7.40
C ASN A 110 10.10 10.27 8.78
N TYR A 111 10.84 9.87 9.82
CA TYR A 111 10.26 9.67 11.16
C TYR A 111 9.66 10.97 11.74
N TYR A 112 10.14 12.13 11.30
CA TYR A 112 9.55 13.43 11.69
C TYR A 112 8.06 13.56 11.32
N LEU A 113 7.57 12.80 10.33
CA LEU A 113 6.16 12.76 9.92
C LEU A 113 5.30 11.78 10.73
N MET A 114 5.88 11.06 11.70
CA MET A 114 5.18 9.99 12.40
C MET A 114 3.90 10.49 13.08
N LYS A 115 3.95 11.67 13.73
CA LYS A 115 2.81 12.27 14.43
C LYS A 115 1.69 12.66 13.45
N GLU A 116 2.06 13.17 12.29
CA GLU A 116 1.17 13.57 11.20
C GLU A 116 0.46 12.34 10.61
N TYR A 117 1.20 11.25 10.37
CA TYR A 117 0.63 9.97 9.93
C TYR A 117 -0.32 9.37 10.97
N ILE A 118 0.03 9.37 12.25
CA ILE A 118 -0.87 8.90 13.31
C ILE A 118 -2.16 9.73 13.35
N SER A 119 -2.03 11.05 13.27
CA SER A 119 -3.18 11.95 13.24
C SER A 119 -4.09 11.69 12.03
N MET A 120 -3.50 11.37 10.88
CA MET A 120 -4.22 10.96 9.68
C MET A 120 -4.90 9.59 9.84
N TYR A 121 -4.21 8.59 10.40
CA TYR A 121 -4.80 7.27 10.66
C TYR A 121 -5.99 7.33 11.64
N ASN A 122 -5.92 8.22 12.63
CA ASN A 122 -7.01 8.47 13.58
C ASN A 122 -8.28 9.10 12.94
N LEU A 123 -8.25 9.50 11.66
CA LEU A 123 -9.46 9.87 10.91
C LEU A 123 -10.32 8.66 10.53
N SER A 124 -9.72 7.46 10.54
CA SER A 124 -10.33 6.21 10.08
C SER A 124 -11.30 5.62 11.10
N ASP A 125 -12.42 5.08 10.63
CA ASP A 125 -13.38 4.33 11.47
C ASP A 125 -12.88 2.90 11.76
N VAL A 126 -12.05 2.32 10.87
CA VAL A 126 -11.38 1.02 11.01
C VAL A 126 -9.97 1.12 10.45
N LEU A 127 -9.00 0.45 11.08
CA LEU A 127 -7.65 0.28 10.56
C LEU A 127 -7.38 -1.20 10.26
N VAL A 128 -6.84 -1.53 9.08
CA VAL A 128 -6.30 -2.84 8.76
C VAL A 128 -4.78 -2.73 8.75
N VAL A 129 -4.11 -3.53 9.56
CA VAL A 129 -2.65 -3.50 9.72
C VAL A 129 -2.04 -4.88 9.45
N PRO A 130 -0.76 -4.96 9.04
CA PRO A 130 -0.16 -6.24 8.66
C PRO A 130 -0.01 -7.25 9.82
N SER A 131 0.21 -6.78 11.06
CA SER A 131 0.48 -7.64 12.22
C SER A 131 0.09 -7.00 13.55
N GLU A 132 -0.05 -7.81 14.60
CA GLU A 132 -0.23 -7.32 15.98
C GLU A 132 0.93 -6.41 16.42
N ARG A 133 2.17 -6.74 16.03
CA ARG A 133 3.34 -5.90 16.33
C ARG A 133 3.24 -4.51 15.69
N MET A 134 2.70 -4.42 14.46
CA MET A 134 2.46 -3.12 13.83
C MET A 134 1.38 -2.33 14.57
N LYS A 135 0.27 -2.99 14.96
CA LYS A 135 -0.77 -2.38 15.80
C LYS A 135 -0.19 -1.79 17.09
N GLU A 136 0.57 -2.59 17.85
CA GLU A 136 1.20 -2.16 19.09
C GLU A 136 2.14 -0.98 18.87
N ARG A 137 2.97 -1.03 17.81
CA ARG A 137 3.84 0.08 17.46
C ARG A 137 3.06 1.36 17.18
N LEU A 138 1.99 1.30 16.39
CA LEU A 138 1.18 2.49 16.09
C LEU A 138 0.45 3.03 17.32
N ILE A 139 -0.01 2.16 18.24
CA ILE A 139 -0.58 2.59 19.53
C ILE A 139 0.46 3.34 20.38
N GLN A 140 1.70 2.87 20.43
CA GLN A 140 2.80 3.56 21.12
C GLN A 140 3.08 4.95 20.53
N GLU A 141 2.88 5.12 19.22
CA GLU A 141 2.99 6.41 18.53
C GLU A 141 1.75 7.30 18.70
N GLY A 142 0.68 6.83 19.35
CA GLY A 142 -0.52 7.61 19.67
C GLY A 142 -1.76 7.29 18.82
N LEU A 143 -1.82 6.14 18.16
CA LEU A 143 -3.03 5.67 17.48
C LEU A 143 -4.18 5.50 18.49
N THR A 144 -5.35 6.06 18.18
CA THR A 144 -6.57 6.01 19.00
C THR A 144 -7.73 5.28 18.33
N THR A 145 -7.63 4.94 17.04
CA THR A 145 -8.66 4.14 16.35
C THR A 145 -8.81 2.77 17.01
N GLU A 146 -9.98 2.49 17.58
CA GLU A 146 -10.22 1.27 18.37
C GLU A 146 -10.44 0.02 17.52
N LYS A 147 -11.07 0.16 16.35
CA LYS A 147 -11.40 -0.96 15.46
C LYS A 147 -10.21 -1.27 14.58
N ILE A 148 -9.44 -2.28 14.96
CA ILE A 148 -8.25 -2.71 14.23
C ILE A 148 -8.40 -4.17 13.82
N LEU A 149 -8.13 -4.45 12.54
CA LEU A 149 -8.06 -5.79 11.97
C LEU A 149 -6.62 -6.12 11.58
N ILE A 150 -6.24 -7.38 11.72
CA ILE A 150 -4.93 -7.88 11.30
C ILE A 150 -5.07 -8.57 9.94
N GLN A 151 -4.29 -8.14 8.96
CA GLN A 151 -4.19 -8.79 7.64
C GLN A 151 -3.49 -10.16 7.76
N GLY A 152 -2.33 -10.21 8.42
CA GLY A 152 -1.53 -11.41 8.59
C GLY A 152 -0.65 -11.77 7.39
N MET A 153 -1.23 -11.93 6.19
CA MET A 153 -0.50 -12.36 5.00
C MET A 153 -1.03 -11.70 3.71
N TRP A 154 -0.15 -11.58 2.71
CA TRP A 154 -0.54 -11.23 1.34
C TRP A 154 -1.01 -12.46 0.58
N ASP A 155 -2.18 -12.36 -0.05
CA ASP A 155 -2.59 -13.30 -1.08
C ASP A 155 -1.78 -13.12 -2.37
N HIS A 156 -1.74 -14.17 -3.19
CA HIS A 156 -1.16 -14.13 -4.53
C HIS A 156 -2.15 -14.74 -5.53
N PRO A 157 -3.22 -14.02 -5.94
CA PRO A 157 -4.21 -14.57 -6.86
C PRO A 157 -3.60 -14.89 -8.23
N HIS A 158 -3.51 -16.17 -8.56
CA HIS A 158 -2.94 -16.66 -9.81
C HIS A 158 -3.77 -17.80 -10.40
N ASP A 159 -3.64 -17.99 -11.72
CA ASP A 159 -4.18 -19.12 -12.49
C ASP A 159 -3.07 -20.05 -13.01
N LEU A 160 -1.85 -19.87 -12.50
CA LEU A 160 -0.68 -20.68 -12.87
C LEU A 160 -0.92 -22.17 -12.60
N SER A 161 -0.50 -23.00 -13.56
CA SER A 161 -0.47 -24.44 -13.38
C SER A 161 0.64 -24.83 -12.40
N LEU A 162 0.28 -25.55 -11.35
CA LEU A 162 1.24 -26.08 -10.39
C LEU A 162 1.86 -27.36 -10.95
N TYR A 163 3.18 -27.48 -10.83
CA TYR A 163 3.93 -28.69 -11.15
C TYR A 163 4.31 -29.43 -9.86
N THR A 164 4.59 -30.74 -9.97
CA THR A 164 5.13 -31.50 -8.84
C THR A 164 6.56 -31.02 -8.54
N PRO A 165 6.83 -30.46 -7.35
CA PRO A 165 8.15 -29.96 -7.03
C PRO A 165 9.16 -31.11 -6.94
N ALA A 166 10.32 -30.94 -7.57
CA ALA A 166 11.49 -31.78 -7.33
C ALA A 166 12.37 -31.11 -6.27
N PHE A 167 12.90 -31.90 -5.33
CA PHE A 167 13.84 -31.36 -4.36
C PHE A 167 15.10 -30.86 -5.07
N LYS A 168 15.43 -29.60 -4.82
CA LYS A 168 16.69 -28.98 -5.23
C LYS A 168 17.27 -28.27 -4.03
N LYS A 169 18.56 -28.49 -3.77
CA LYS A 169 19.28 -27.80 -2.70
C LYS A 169 19.69 -26.40 -3.19
N GLU A 170 18.71 -25.57 -3.53
CA GLU A 170 18.87 -24.18 -3.98
C GLU A 170 17.83 -23.28 -3.31
N ILE A 171 18.11 -21.98 -3.24
CA ILE A 171 17.21 -20.97 -2.70
C ILE A 171 16.81 -20.04 -3.84
N PHE A 172 15.52 -19.78 -3.98
CA PHE A 172 15.01 -18.77 -4.91
C PHE A 172 14.77 -17.45 -4.18
N PHE A 173 15.21 -16.36 -4.77
CA PHE A 173 14.99 -15.02 -4.26
C PHE A 173 14.48 -14.10 -5.38
N ALA A 174 13.21 -13.69 -5.29
CA ALA A 174 12.59 -12.76 -6.22
C ALA A 174 12.66 -11.35 -5.63
N GLY A 175 13.77 -10.65 -5.84
CA GLY A 175 14.01 -9.32 -5.30
C GLY A 175 15.26 -8.65 -5.88
N SER A 176 15.30 -7.32 -5.77
CA SER A 176 16.46 -6.53 -6.22
C SER A 176 17.62 -6.62 -5.23
N LEU A 177 18.80 -6.98 -5.72
CA LEU A 177 20.02 -6.98 -4.91
C LEU A 177 20.48 -5.58 -4.49
N GLU A 178 20.01 -4.52 -5.14
CA GLU A 178 20.24 -3.14 -4.70
C GLU A 178 19.54 -2.87 -3.35
N ARG A 179 18.31 -3.41 -3.21
CA ARG A 179 17.54 -3.30 -1.96
C ARG A 179 18.02 -4.28 -0.89
N PHE A 180 18.63 -5.38 -1.30
CA PHE A 180 19.17 -6.43 -0.43
C PHE A 180 20.66 -6.66 -0.70
N PRO A 181 21.53 -5.67 -0.38
CA PRO A 181 22.94 -5.70 -0.74
C PRO A 181 23.71 -6.84 -0.08
N ASP A 182 23.27 -7.32 1.07
CA ASP A 182 23.88 -8.46 1.77
C ASP A 182 23.87 -9.75 0.93
N LEU A 183 22.93 -9.86 -0.03
CA LEU A 183 22.83 -11.01 -0.93
C LEU A 183 23.80 -10.92 -2.13
N GLN A 184 24.44 -9.77 -2.37
CA GLN A 184 25.41 -9.62 -3.47
C GLN A 184 26.69 -10.43 -3.23
N ASN A 185 27.08 -10.60 -1.96
CA ASN A 185 28.28 -11.33 -1.56
C ASN A 185 27.95 -12.72 -1.02
N TRP A 186 26.91 -13.36 -1.59
CA TRP A 186 26.47 -14.68 -1.15
C TRP A 186 27.60 -15.71 -1.28
N SER A 187 28.09 -16.18 -0.13
CA SER A 187 29.28 -17.05 -0.02
C SER A 187 28.98 -18.44 0.53
N GLN A 188 27.70 -18.83 0.59
CA GLN A 188 27.27 -20.11 1.14
C GLN A 188 27.30 -21.21 0.08
N ASP A 189 27.52 -22.45 0.50
CA ASP A 189 27.53 -23.63 -0.39
C ASP A 189 26.17 -23.89 -1.09
N THR A 190 25.08 -23.34 -0.57
CA THR A 190 23.74 -23.49 -1.17
C THR A 190 23.55 -22.41 -2.22
N PRO A 191 23.31 -22.75 -3.51
CA PRO A 191 23.10 -21.76 -4.56
C PRO A 191 21.92 -20.83 -4.27
N LEU A 192 22.12 -19.54 -4.51
CA LEU A 192 21.08 -18.51 -4.45
C LEU A 192 20.72 -18.07 -5.87
N ARG A 193 19.52 -18.40 -6.32
CA ARG A 193 19.00 -18.00 -7.63
C ARG A 193 18.15 -16.74 -7.51
N VAL A 194 18.66 -15.66 -8.07
CA VAL A 194 18.05 -14.33 -7.97
C VAL A 194 17.23 -14.02 -9.23
N PHE A 195 15.99 -13.57 -9.03
CA PHE A 195 15.16 -12.97 -10.08
C PHE A 195 15.00 -11.48 -9.78
N SER A 196 15.61 -10.64 -10.61
CA SER A 196 15.53 -9.19 -10.50
C SER A 196 15.44 -8.56 -11.89
N ASN A 197 14.89 -7.35 -12.00
CA ASN A 197 14.71 -6.67 -13.28
C ASN A 197 16.04 -6.17 -13.88
N GLN A 198 17.13 -6.25 -13.13
CA GLN A 198 18.47 -6.20 -13.68
C GLN A 198 18.88 -7.64 -14.03
N GLY A 199 18.60 -8.04 -15.27
CA GLY A 199 18.94 -9.36 -15.75
C GLY A 199 20.44 -9.52 -15.91
N VAL A 200 21.16 -9.89 -14.84
CA VAL A 200 22.29 -10.84 -14.85
C VAL A 200 22.50 -11.31 -13.40
N ALA A 201 22.00 -12.49 -13.05
CA ALA A 201 22.71 -13.30 -12.04
C ALA A 201 23.73 -14.09 -12.87
N ASN A 202 25.01 -13.71 -12.78
CA ASN A 202 26.07 -14.48 -13.43
C ASN A 202 26.04 -15.92 -12.86
N GLU A 203 26.31 -16.86 -13.77
CA GLU A 203 26.32 -18.31 -13.61
C GLU A 203 26.96 -18.84 -12.32
#